data_AF-X0Y2J0-F1
#
_entry.id   AF-X0Y2J0-F1
#
_cell.length_a   1.000
_cell.length_b   1.000
_cell.length_c   1.000
_cell.angle_alpha   90.00
_cell.angle_beta   90.00
_cell.angle_gamma   90.00
#
_symmetry.space_group_name_H-M   'P 1'
#
loop_
_entity.id
_entity.type
_entity.pdbx_description
1 polymer ?
#
loop_
_entity_poly.entity_id
_entity_poly.type
_entity_poly.pdbx_seq_one_letter_code
_entity_poly.pdbx_strand_id
1 'polypeptide(L)'
;MLQNLRSERINQLPPCIMAEFYDRLERLPSKEGLISLGVGEPGFPTPWHICEATIHGMEKGYTKYTGSLGMLELRQELSRYLKATEGL
;
A
#
# COMPACT_ATOMS: atom_id res chain seq x y z
N MET A 1 -0.25 4.12 -39.41
CA MET A 1 0.25 5.02 -38.35
C MET A 1 -0.81 5.04 -37.26
N LEU A 2 -0.69 4.17 -36.24
CA LEU A 2 -1.69 4.06 -35.17
C LEU A 2 -1.52 5.25 -34.23
N GLN A 3 -2.56 6.08 -34.12
CA GLN A 3 -2.62 7.18 -33.16
C GLN A 3 -2.65 6.60 -31.73
N ASN A 4 -2.13 7.39 -30.79
CA ASN A 4 -2.04 7.11 -29.35
C ASN A 4 -3.37 6.50 -28.81
N LEU A 5 -3.39 5.20 -28.54
CA LEU A 5 -4.58 4.42 -28.13
C LEU A 5 -5.07 4.73 -26.69
N ARG A 6 -4.57 5.79 -26.06
CA ARG A 6 -4.84 6.15 -24.66
C ARG A 6 -5.91 7.25 -24.60
N SER A 7 -6.79 7.15 -23.62
CA SER A 7 -7.80 8.18 -23.38
C SER A 7 -7.16 9.52 -23.01
N GLU A 8 -7.85 10.63 -23.33
CA GLU A 8 -7.37 11.98 -23.02
C GLU A 8 -7.09 12.17 -21.53
N ARG A 9 -7.93 11.59 -20.65
CA ARG A 9 -7.73 11.63 -19.20
C ARG A 9 -6.38 11.04 -18.78
N ILE A 10 -5.97 9.92 -19.39
CA ILE A 10 -4.66 9.31 -19.09
C ILE A 10 -3.52 10.18 -19.60
N ASN A 11 -3.68 10.81 -20.77
CA ASN A 11 -2.66 11.69 -21.33
C ASN A 11 -2.45 12.98 -20.50
N GLN A 12 -3.42 13.37 -19.67
CA GLN A 12 -3.34 14.54 -18.79
C GLN A 12 -2.73 14.25 -17.42
N LEU A 13 -2.55 12.97 -17.05
CA LEU A 13 -1.93 12.64 -15.77
C LEU A 13 -0.45 13.04 -15.78
N PRO A 14 0.02 13.81 -14.78
CA PRO A 14 1.44 14.11 -14.66
C PRO A 14 2.23 12.82 -14.36
N PRO A 15 3.50 12.74 -14.78
CA PRO A 15 4.35 11.61 -14.42
C PRO A 15 4.57 11.56 -12.91
N CYS A 16 4.81 10.35 -12.38
CA CYS A 16 5.11 10.15 -10.97
C CYS A 16 6.53 10.62 -10.66
N ILE A 17 6.65 11.81 -10.07
CA ILE A 17 7.94 12.42 -9.71
C ILE A 17 8.77 11.52 -8.78
N MET A 18 8.12 10.84 -7.83
CA MET A 18 8.82 9.93 -6.91
C MET A 18 9.43 8.74 -7.67
N ALA A 19 8.73 8.19 -8.66
CA ALA A 19 9.27 7.11 -9.48
C ALA A 19 10.48 7.57 -10.30
N GLU A 20 10.43 8.77 -10.90
CA GLU A 20 11.57 9.35 -11.62
C GLU A 20 12.76 9.62 -10.70
N PHE A 21 12.49 10.09 -9.47
CA PHE A 21 13.52 10.33 -8.47
C PHE A 21 14.23 9.02 -8.08
N TYR A 22 13.49 7.95 -7.80
CA TYR A 22 14.08 6.65 -7.45
C TYR A 22 14.83 6.01 -8.64
N ASP A 23 14.31 6.10 -9.87
CA ASP A 23 15.01 5.64 -11.08
C ASP A 23 16.37 6.37 -11.26
N ARG A 24 16.42 7.68 -10.97
CA ARG A 24 17.69 8.43 -10.97
C ARG A 24 18.64 7.97 -9.87
N LEU A 25 18.16 7.72 -8.65
CA LEU A 25 18.97 7.19 -7.56
C LEU A 25 19.52 5.79 -7.88
N GLU A 26 18.74 4.96 -8.56
CA GLU A 26 19.18 3.62 -8.97
C GLU A 26 20.32 3.64 -9.98
N ARG A 27 20.37 4.67 -10.84
CA ARG A 27 21.41 4.89 -11.87
C ARG A 27 22.70 5.50 -11.34
N LEU A 28 22.75 5.90 -10.07
CA LEU A 28 24.00 6.39 -9.49
C LEU A 28 25.06 5.28 -9.48
N PRO A 29 26.31 5.56 -9.86
CA PRO A 29 27.37 4.56 -9.94
C PRO A 29 27.75 4.00 -8.57
N SER A 30 27.50 4.75 -7.49
CA SER A 30 27.61 4.31 -6.10
C SER A 30 26.50 4.92 -5.26
N LYS A 31 26.05 4.17 -4.25
CA LYS A 31 25.08 4.58 -3.23
C LYS A 31 25.72 4.67 -1.84
N GLU A 32 27.05 4.56 -1.78
CA GLU A 32 27.80 4.61 -0.52
C GLU A 32 27.62 5.98 0.15
N GLY A 33 27.24 5.96 1.43
CA GLY A 33 26.93 7.16 2.21
C GLY A 33 25.56 7.80 1.94
N LEU A 34 24.74 7.24 1.03
CA LEU A 34 23.39 7.74 0.79
C LEU A 34 22.44 7.37 1.94
N ILE A 35 21.81 8.38 2.54
CA ILE A 35 20.76 8.19 3.53
C ILE A 35 19.41 8.42 2.85
N SER A 36 18.56 7.39 2.81
CA SER A 36 17.23 7.49 2.23
C SER A 36 16.24 8.08 3.23
N LEU A 37 15.78 9.31 2.98
CA LEU A 37 14.75 10.00 3.77
C LEU A 37 13.42 10.13 3.01
N GLY A 38 13.30 9.47 1.85
CA GLY A 38 12.11 9.51 1.00
C GLY A 38 11.14 8.33 1.22
N VAL A 39 11.44 7.44 2.17
CA VAL A 39 10.63 6.26 2.45
C VAL A 39 9.35 6.69 3.19
N GLY A 40 8.18 6.36 2.62
CA GLY A 40 6.88 6.69 3.19
C GLY A 40 6.27 5.61 4.09
N GLU A 41 6.94 4.46 4.23
CA GLU A 41 6.52 3.35 5.09
C GLU A 41 7.33 3.30 6.39
N PRO A 42 6.75 2.79 7.49
CA PRO A 42 7.49 2.61 8.73
C PRO A 42 8.61 1.57 8.58
N GLY A 43 9.77 1.82 9.20
CA GLY A 43 10.94 0.93 9.13
C GLY A 43 10.89 -0.31 10.04
N PHE A 44 9.71 -0.71 10.53
CA PHE A 44 9.54 -1.88 11.40
C PHE A 44 8.68 -2.95 10.72
N PRO A 45 8.94 -4.24 11.00
CA PRO A 45 8.13 -5.32 10.44
C PRO A 45 6.71 -5.27 11.03
N THR A 46 5.76 -5.86 10.28
CA THR A 46 4.42 -6.13 10.80
C THR A 46 4.51 -6.95 12.10
N PRO A 47 3.80 -6.55 13.18
CA PRO A 47 3.77 -7.31 14.44
C PRO A 47 3.41 -8.79 14.24
N TRP A 48 4.13 -9.69 14.92
CA TRP A 48 4.04 -11.14 14.69
C TRP A 48 2.63 -11.72 14.82
N HIS A 49 1.85 -11.26 15.81
CA HIS A 49 0.48 -11.72 16.02
C HIS A 49 -0.45 -11.45 14.81
N ILE A 50 -0.17 -10.42 14.01
CA ILE A 50 -0.92 -10.12 12.77
C ILE A 50 -0.52 -11.11 11.67
N CYS A 51 0.77 -11.44 11.57
CA CYS A 51 1.26 -12.48 10.66
C CYS A 51 0.64 -13.84 11.00
N GLU A 52 0.59 -14.21 12.28
CA GLU A 52 -0.04 -15.46 12.74
C GLU A 52 -1.54 -15.51 12.41
N ALA A 53 -2.28 -14.43 12.68
CA ALA A 53 -3.70 -14.34 12.32
C ALA A 53 -3.92 -14.49 10.80
N THR A 54 -3.02 -13.95 9.99
CA THR A 54 -3.05 -14.08 8.52
C THR A 54 -2.79 -15.52 8.08
N ILE A 55 -1.75 -16.16 8.62
CA ILE A 55 -1.43 -17.58 8.35
C ILE A 55 -2.61 -18.46 8.73
N HIS A 56 -3.16 -18.26 9.93
CA HIS A 56 -4.32 -19.01 10.40
C HIS A 56 -5.54 -18.85 9.46
N GLY A 57 -5.80 -17.62 9.01
CA GLY A 57 -6.88 -17.35 8.06
C GLY A 57 -6.70 -18.11 6.74
N MET A 58 -5.47 -18.17 6.22
CA MET A 58 -5.13 -18.96 5.04
C MET A 58 -5.33 -20.45 5.27
N GLU A 59 -4.89 -21.00 6.39
CA GLU A 59 -5.10 -22.40 6.78
C GLU A 59 -6.59 -22.78 6.88
N LYS A 60 -7.44 -21.82 7.31
CA LYS A 60 -8.90 -21.98 7.38
C LYS A 60 -9.60 -21.78 6.02
N GLY A 61 -8.86 -21.46 4.97
CA GLY A 61 -9.40 -21.28 3.63
C GLY A 61 -10.10 -19.94 3.39
N TYR A 62 -9.81 -18.90 4.18
CA TYR A 62 -10.30 -17.54 3.97
C TYR A 62 -9.65 -16.87 2.75
N THR A 63 -9.98 -17.37 1.56
CA THR A 63 -9.39 -16.98 0.26
C THR A 63 -10.43 -16.59 -0.78
N LYS A 64 -11.70 -16.48 -0.36
CA LYS A 64 -12.83 -16.13 -1.23
C LYS A 64 -13.20 -14.66 -1.07
N TYR A 65 -13.99 -14.17 -2.03
CA TYR A 65 -14.51 -12.81 -1.96
C TYR A 65 -15.23 -12.54 -0.65
N THR A 66 -15.02 -11.34 -0.13
CA THR A 66 -15.79 -10.77 0.97
C THR A 66 -16.85 -9.82 0.38
N GLY A 67 -17.66 -9.20 1.24
CA GLY A 67 -18.59 -8.15 0.79
C GLY A 67 -17.83 -7.00 0.13
N SER A 68 -18.50 -6.26 -0.77
CA SER A 68 -17.88 -5.12 -1.47
C SER A 68 -17.33 -4.02 -0.54
N LEU A 69 -17.88 -3.93 0.67
CA LEU A 69 -17.42 -3.02 1.73
C LEU A 69 -16.36 -3.65 2.65
N GLY A 70 -15.96 -4.90 2.42
CA GLY A 70 -15.12 -5.69 3.30
C GLY A 70 -15.91 -6.49 4.34
N MET A 71 -15.18 -7.21 5.20
CA MET A 71 -15.74 -8.07 6.25
C MET A 71 -16.51 -7.26 7.30
N LEU A 72 -17.64 -7.79 7.78
CA LEU A 72 -18.48 -7.09 8.76
C LEU A 72 -17.74 -6.92 10.09
N GLU A 73 -17.04 -7.97 10.51
CA GLU A 73 -16.27 -8.04 11.75
C GLU A 73 -15.19 -6.95 11.77
N LEU A 74 -14.43 -6.80 10.68
CA LEU A 74 -13.42 -5.75 10.54
C LEU A 74 -14.06 -4.34 10.63
N ARG A 75 -15.19 -4.12 9.95
CA ARG A 75 -15.88 -2.83 10.00
C ARG A 75 -16.40 -2.50 11.40
N GLN A 76 -16.89 -3.49 12.14
CA GLN A 76 -17.35 -3.31 13.51
C GLN A 76 -16.18 -3.01 14.46
N GLU A 77 -15.05 -3.69 14.32
CA GLU A 77 -13.85 -3.39 15.12
C GLU A 77 -13.28 -2.01 14.82
N LEU A 78 -13.23 -1.61 13.54
CA LEU A 78 -12.80 -0.26 13.17
C LEU A 78 -13.71 0.81 13.78
N SER A 79 -15.03 0.61 13.74
CA SER A 79 -15.98 1.54 14.37
C SER A 79 -15.77 1.62 15.89
N ARG A 80 -15.58 0.49 16.57
CA ARG A 80 -15.27 0.47 18.01
C ARG A 80 -13.96 1.20 18.32
N TYR A 81 -12.91 0.93 17.54
CA TYR A 81 -11.60 1.54 17.71
C TYR A 81 -11.67 3.06 17.55
N LEU A 82 -12.25 3.54 16.45
CA LEU A 82 -12.38 4.98 16.17
C LEU A 82 -13.23 5.69 17.23
N LYS A 83 -14.28 5.05 17.75
CA LYS A 83 -15.06 5.59 18.85
C LYS A 83 -14.26 5.70 20.14
N ALA A 84 -13.39 4.73 20.40
CA ALA A 84 -12.58 4.68 21.61
C ALA A 84 -11.37 5.62 21.56
N THR A 85 -10.74 5.81 20.39
CA THR A 85 -9.51 6.62 20.26
C THR A 85 -9.78 8.04 19.79
N GLU A 86 -10.71 8.22 18.84
CA GLU A 86 -10.98 9.51 18.19
C GLU A 86 -12.35 10.11 18.55
N GLY A 87 -13.20 9.36 19.25
CA GLY A 87 -14.56 9.80 19.59
C GLY A 87 -15.56 9.82 18.42
N LEU A 88 -15.23 9.13 17.32
CA LEU A 88 -16.02 9.04 16.08
C LEU A 88 -17.03 7.88 16.08
#